data_AF-A0A820A677-F1
#
_entry.id   AF-A0A820A677-F1
#
_cell.length_a   1.000
_cell.length_b   1.000
_cell.length_c   1.000
_cell.angle_alpha   90.00
_cell.angle_beta   90.00
_cell.angle_gamma   90.00
#
_symmetry.space_group_name_H-M   'P 1'
#
loop_
_entity.id
_entity.type
_entity.pdbx_description
1 polymer ?
#
loop_
_entity_poly.entity_id
_entity_poly.type
_entity_poly.pdbx_seq_one_letter_code
_entity_poly.pdbx_strand_id
1 'polypeptide(L)'
;PLITTQLPKQEETVSGKDVTLRVVVRGSPRPEAQWFFNDTPITSENTSYDEEKSEYQLLLKETSVATSEGTYRVVLKNDLGETESTPCVLTVLEPVKLTKIAPTAEVVDLKVGEAFEISVDVDGKEAPKVQLTKDAPLSVSQPLTDINVLLGQPGTFNLTCDAFPTPKVTWFFNDTELKNSSKHKIESKQNVFSLTVNKCDHPDVGTYRAHIDNGIDKTEQTA
;
A
#
# COMPACT_ATOMS: atom_id res chain seq x y z
N PRO A 1 -36.18 6.16 32.87
CA PRO A 1 -34.84 5.76 32.37
C PRO A 1 -34.15 6.98 31.75
N LEU A 2 -32.81 7.05 31.79
CA LEU A 2 -32.00 8.15 31.25
C LEU A 2 -30.83 7.59 30.46
N ILE A 3 -30.73 7.93 29.17
CA ILE A 3 -29.61 7.54 28.32
C ILE A 3 -28.43 8.47 28.61
N THR A 4 -27.33 7.90 29.12
CA THR A 4 -26.10 8.64 29.42
C THR A 4 -25.08 8.57 28.28
N THR A 5 -25.16 7.54 27.44
CA THR A 5 -24.38 7.44 26.19
C THR A 5 -25.33 7.11 25.06
N GLN A 6 -25.47 8.06 24.13
CA GLN A 6 -26.30 7.95 22.94
C GLN A 6 -25.63 7.09 21.86
N LEU A 7 -26.42 6.62 20.89
CA LEU A 7 -25.87 6.10 19.65
C LEU A 7 -25.10 7.22 18.90
N PRO A 8 -24.07 6.89 18.10
CA PRO A 8 -23.50 7.84 17.17
C PRO A 8 -24.56 8.31 16.16
N LYS A 9 -24.40 9.52 15.62
CA LYS A 9 -25.34 10.03 14.59
C LYS A 9 -25.23 9.25 13.27
N GLN A 10 -24.01 8.82 12.95
CA GLN A 10 -23.67 8.07 11.76
C GLN A 10 -22.58 7.05 12.12
N GLU A 11 -22.66 5.88 11.51
CA GLU A 11 -21.67 4.81 11.61
C GLU A 11 -21.41 4.27 10.20
N GLU A 12 -20.18 3.85 9.91
CA GLU A 12 -19.80 3.26 8.64
C GLU A 12 -19.11 1.91 8.87
N THR A 13 -19.39 0.94 8.01
CA THR A 13 -18.76 -0.37 8.04
C THR A 13 -18.53 -0.91 6.64
N VAL A 14 -17.69 -1.93 6.49
CA VAL A 14 -17.49 -2.64 5.22
C VAL A 14 -18.37 -3.88 5.18
N SER A 15 -18.94 -4.18 4.02
CA SER A 15 -19.77 -5.37 3.81
C SER A 15 -19.08 -6.65 4.32
N GLY A 16 -19.83 -7.47 5.06
CA GLY A 16 -19.36 -8.70 5.69
C GLY A 16 -18.72 -8.50 7.06
N LYS A 17 -18.56 -7.27 7.55
CA LYS A 17 -18.08 -7.01 8.92
C LYS A 17 -19.24 -6.97 9.91
N ASP A 18 -18.93 -7.35 11.14
CA ASP A 18 -19.86 -7.22 12.26
C ASP A 18 -19.79 -5.81 12.84
N VAL A 19 -20.94 -5.27 13.24
CA VAL A 19 -21.06 -3.96 13.90
C VAL A 19 -21.82 -4.14 15.21
N THR A 20 -21.39 -3.48 16.28
CA THR A 20 -22.17 -3.44 17.53
C THR A 20 -22.56 -2.02 17.87
N LEU A 21 -23.86 -1.74 17.87
CA LEU A 21 -24.43 -0.48 18.34
C LEU A 21 -24.66 -0.55 19.85
N ARG A 22 -24.36 0.53 20.57
CA ARG A 22 -24.30 0.54 22.04
C ARG A 22 -24.95 1.78 22.62
N VAL A 23 -25.74 1.63 23.67
CA VAL A 23 -26.22 2.74 24.51
C VAL A 23 -26.00 2.43 25.98
N VAL A 24 -25.63 3.44 26.76
CA VAL A 24 -25.51 3.32 28.22
C VAL A 24 -26.69 4.03 28.86
N VAL A 25 -27.38 3.34 29.76
CA VAL A 25 -28.66 3.81 30.31
C VAL A 25 -28.69 3.61 31.81
N ARG A 26 -29.17 4.63 32.53
CA ARG A 26 -29.46 4.54 33.97
C ARG A 26 -30.97 4.50 34.20
N GLY A 27 -31.43 3.61 35.07
CA GLY A 27 -32.82 3.53 35.45
C GLY A 27 -33.07 2.40 36.44
N SER A 28 -33.93 2.66 37.43
CA SER A 28 -34.41 1.65 38.39
C SER A 28 -35.93 1.75 38.46
N PRO A 29 -36.70 0.67 38.24
CA PRO A 29 -36.25 -0.67 37.83
C PRO A 29 -35.47 -0.67 36.50
N ARG A 30 -34.64 -1.68 36.25
CA ARG A 30 -33.85 -1.79 35.02
C ARG A 30 -34.79 -1.73 33.81
N PRO A 31 -34.56 -0.83 32.84
CA PRO A 31 -35.44 -0.72 31.69
C PRO A 31 -35.28 -1.92 30.74
N GLU A 32 -36.34 -2.24 30.03
CA GLU A 32 -36.31 -3.15 28.89
C GLU A 32 -36.01 -2.35 27.63
N ALA A 33 -35.19 -2.92 26.73
CA ALA A 33 -34.80 -2.27 25.48
C ALA A 33 -35.49 -2.93 24.29
N GLN A 34 -36.10 -2.10 23.43
CA GLN A 34 -36.62 -2.50 22.12
C GLN A 34 -35.85 -1.73 21.04
N TRP A 35 -35.08 -2.44 20.24
CA TRP A 35 -34.36 -1.88 19.10
C TRP A 35 -35.24 -1.83 17.85
N PHE A 36 -34.97 -0.87 16.97
CA PHE A 36 -35.68 -0.66 15.71
C PHE A 36 -34.68 -0.46 14.57
N PHE A 37 -34.98 -1.03 13.41
CA PHE A 37 -34.32 -0.80 12.13
C PHE A 37 -35.35 -0.27 11.14
N ASN A 38 -35.15 0.94 10.61
CA ASN A 38 -36.11 1.63 9.73
C ASN A 38 -37.54 1.56 10.29
N ASP A 39 -37.68 1.91 11.57
CA ASP A 39 -38.92 1.87 12.37
C ASP A 39 -39.58 0.51 12.56
N THR A 40 -38.95 -0.56 12.11
CA THR A 40 -39.40 -1.94 12.36
C THR A 40 -38.70 -2.52 13.58
N PRO A 41 -39.43 -3.08 14.57
CA PRO A 41 -38.82 -3.65 15.76
C PRO A 41 -37.93 -4.86 15.42
N ILE A 42 -36.73 -4.89 16.00
CA ILE A 42 -35.77 -5.98 15.86
C ILE A 42 -36.02 -7.02 16.96
N THR A 43 -35.82 -8.31 16.63
CA THR A 43 -35.91 -9.40 17.60
C THR A 43 -34.78 -9.36 18.61
N SER A 44 -35.03 -9.88 19.82
CA SER A 44 -34.07 -9.84 20.94
C SER A 44 -32.84 -10.74 20.76
N GLU A 45 -32.82 -11.63 19.77
CA GLU A 45 -31.74 -12.60 19.52
C GLU A 45 -30.38 -11.96 19.23
N ASN A 46 -30.39 -10.74 18.69
CA ASN A 46 -29.19 -9.98 18.37
C ASN A 46 -28.82 -8.94 19.44
N THR A 47 -29.49 -8.99 20.60
CA THR A 47 -29.33 -7.99 21.65
C THR A 47 -28.68 -8.59 22.90
N SER A 48 -27.88 -7.79 23.58
CA SER A 48 -27.28 -8.17 24.87
C SER A 48 -27.24 -6.99 25.82
N TYR A 49 -27.06 -7.27 27.11
CA TYR A 49 -26.92 -6.27 28.16
C TYR A 49 -25.68 -6.58 29.01
N ASP A 50 -24.81 -5.59 29.16
CA ASP A 50 -23.64 -5.62 30.05
C ASP A 50 -24.02 -4.94 31.36
N GLU A 51 -24.15 -5.73 32.44
CA GLU A 51 -24.60 -5.23 33.75
C GLU A 51 -23.59 -4.27 34.39
N GLU A 52 -22.28 -4.55 34.25
CA GLU A 52 -21.22 -3.76 34.86
C GLU A 52 -21.15 -2.36 34.24
N LYS A 53 -21.36 -2.27 32.92
CA LYS A 53 -21.37 -0.99 32.20
C LYS A 53 -22.76 -0.34 32.11
N SER A 54 -23.81 -1.04 32.51
CA SER A 54 -25.20 -0.63 32.24
C SER A 54 -25.44 -0.33 30.75
N GLU A 55 -24.89 -1.18 29.88
CA GLU A 55 -24.84 -0.97 28.43
C GLU A 55 -25.74 -1.98 27.70
N TYR A 56 -26.63 -1.47 26.85
CA TYR A 56 -27.43 -2.28 25.93
C TYR A 56 -26.75 -2.30 24.57
N GLN A 57 -26.66 -3.48 23.97
CA GLN A 57 -25.93 -3.72 22.73
C GLN A 57 -26.86 -4.37 21.70
N LEU A 58 -26.69 -3.98 20.44
CA LEU A 58 -27.26 -4.66 19.26
C LEU A 58 -26.11 -5.08 18.35
N LEU A 59 -25.97 -6.38 18.14
CA LEU A 59 -24.97 -6.96 17.25
C LEU A 59 -25.57 -7.20 15.86
N LEU A 60 -25.02 -6.53 14.85
CA LEU A 60 -25.31 -6.75 13.45
C LEU A 60 -24.20 -7.64 12.88
N LYS A 61 -24.53 -8.89 12.54
CA LYS A 61 -23.57 -9.83 11.96
C LYS A 61 -23.54 -9.74 10.45
N GLU A 62 -22.36 -9.90 9.88
CA GLU A 62 -22.15 -10.01 8.42
C GLU A 62 -22.92 -8.93 7.64
N THR A 63 -22.70 -7.66 8.00
CA THR A 63 -23.49 -6.54 7.48
C THR A 63 -23.48 -6.45 5.95
N SER A 64 -24.59 -6.04 5.34
CA SER A 64 -24.68 -5.82 3.89
C SER A 64 -25.50 -4.58 3.56
N VAL A 65 -25.29 -4.00 2.38
CA VAL A 65 -26.10 -2.86 1.91
C VAL A 65 -27.58 -3.21 1.88
N ALA A 66 -27.93 -4.43 1.47
CA ALA A 66 -29.31 -4.86 1.29
C ALA A 66 -30.07 -5.07 2.61
N THR A 67 -29.37 -5.43 3.70
CA THR A 67 -30.01 -5.89 4.95
C THR A 67 -29.68 -5.06 6.18
N SER A 68 -28.62 -4.25 6.13
CA SER A 68 -28.10 -3.54 7.30
C SER A 68 -28.00 -2.02 7.11
N GLU A 69 -27.95 -1.51 5.88
CA GLU A 69 -27.91 -0.05 5.65
C GLU A 69 -29.26 0.58 6.02
N GLY A 70 -29.22 1.62 6.86
CA GLY A 70 -30.44 2.30 7.30
C GLY A 70 -30.30 2.95 8.67
N THR A 71 -31.44 3.22 9.30
CA THR A 71 -31.50 3.96 10.56
C THR A 71 -31.84 3.04 11.73
N TYR A 72 -31.01 3.09 12.77
CA TYR A 72 -31.17 2.34 14.01
C TYR A 72 -31.50 3.25 15.19
N ARG A 73 -32.42 2.81 16.04
CA ARG A 73 -32.76 3.49 17.31
C ARG A 73 -33.21 2.48 18.35
N VAL A 74 -33.15 2.86 19.63
CA VAL A 74 -33.61 2.02 20.73
C VAL A 74 -34.52 2.80 21.67
N VAL A 75 -35.66 2.18 22.01
CA VAL A 75 -36.59 2.66 23.02
C VAL A 75 -36.38 1.86 24.29
N LEU A 76 -36.26 2.56 25.42
CA LEU A 76 -36.02 1.99 26.74
C LEU A 76 -37.15 2.34 27.69
N LYS A 77 -37.79 1.33 28.26
CA LYS A 77 -39.01 1.49 29.07
C LYS A 77 -38.91 0.77 30.40
N ASN A 78 -39.43 1.39 31.46
CA ASN A 78 -39.78 0.75 32.72
C ASN A 78 -41.10 1.32 33.27
N ASP A 79 -41.56 0.85 34.42
CA ASP A 79 -42.82 1.30 35.05
C ASP A 79 -42.83 2.80 35.41
N LEU A 80 -41.66 3.44 35.46
CA LEU A 80 -41.51 4.86 35.81
C LEU A 80 -41.36 5.76 34.59
N GLY A 81 -41.24 5.21 33.38
CA GLY A 81 -41.22 5.99 32.15
C GLY A 81 -40.46 5.35 31.00
N GLU A 82 -40.32 6.15 29.93
CA GLU A 82 -39.80 5.73 28.65
C GLU A 82 -38.84 6.80 28.12
N THR A 83 -37.77 6.36 27.43
CA THR A 83 -36.82 7.25 26.73
C THR A 83 -36.38 6.59 25.44
N GLU A 84 -35.92 7.39 24.49
CA GLU A 84 -35.45 6.90 23.19
C GLU A 84 -34.08 7.48 22.85
N SER A 85 -33.26 6.71 22.13
CA SER A 85 -31.96 7.16 21.65
C SER A 85 -32.09 8.14 20.47
N THR A 86 -31.07 8.96 20.24
CA THR A 86 -30.92 9.59 18.93
C THR A 86 -30.77 8.52 17.84
N PRO A 87 -31.37 8.70 16.64
CA PRO A 87 -31.18 7.75 15.55
C PRO A 87 -29.72 7.72 15.04
N CYS A 88 -29.25 6.53 14.69
CA CYS A 88 -27.95 6.29 14.07
C CYS A 88 -28.15 5.83 12.63
N VAL A 89 -27.55 6.52 11.67
CA VAL A 89 -27.53 6.08 10.26
C VAL A 89 -26.31 5.18 10.04
N LEU A 90 -26.53 3.90 9.77
CA LEU A 90 -25.48 2.97 9.37
C LEU A 90 -25.35 2.97 7.85
N THR A 91 -24.17 3.27 7.33
CA THR A 91 -23.81 3.11 5.91
C THR A 91 -22.92 1.88 5.74
N VAL A 92 -23.24 1.02 4.77
CA VAL A 92 -22.41 -0.14 4.45
C VAL A 92 -21.64 0.14 3.15
N LEU A 93 -20.31 0.09 3.24
CA LEU A 93 -19.39 0.27 2.14
C LEU A 93 -19.11 -1.08 1.49
N GLU A 94 -19.30 -1.17 0.18
CA GLU A 94 -18.85 -2.32 -0.59
C GLU A 94 -17.39 -2.08 -1.05
N PRO A 95 -16.51 -3.09 -0.87
CA PRO A 95 -15.12 -2.97 -1.29
C PRO A 95 -15.04 -2.80 -2.81
N VAL A 96 -14.01 -2.08 -3.25
CA VAL A 96 -13.78 -1.84 -4.67
C VAL A 96 -13.54 -3.16 -5.41
N LYS A 97 -14.34 -3.42 -6.43
CA LYS A 97 -14.16 -4.54 -7.36
C LYS A 97 -13.71 -4.00 -8.70
N LEU A 98 -12.62 -4.55 -9.23
CA LEU A 98 -12.17 -4.27 -10.59
C LEU A 98 -13.06 -5.06 -11.54
N THR A 99 -13.73 -4.38 -12.46
CA THR A 99 -14.65 -5.02 -13.42
C THR A 99 -14.06 -5.09 -14.82
N LYS A 100 -13.26 -4.10 -15.23
CA LYS A 100 -12.47 -4.14 -16.46
C LYS A 100 -11.12 -3.46 -16.27
N ILE A 101 -10.11 -3.96 -16.97
CA ILE A 101 -8.77 -3.39 -17.01
C ILE A 101 -8.35 -3.36 -18.48
N ALA A 102 -7.84 -2.23 -18.94
CA ALA A 102 -7.26 -2.07 -20.26
C ALA A 102 -5.93 -1.30 -20.17
N PRO A 103 -4.93 -1.63 -21.02
CA PRO A 103 -4.93 -2.75 -21.96
C PRO A 103 -4.81 -4.12 -21.26
N THR A 104 -5.28 -5.18 -21.92
CA THR A 104 -5.18 -6.57 -21.43
C THR A 104 -3.92 -7.29 -21.93
N ALA A 105 -3.20 -6.70 -22.89
CA ALA A 105 -1.98 -7.27 -23.43
C ALA A 105 -0.81 -7.09 -22.44
N GLU A 106 0.00 -8.14 -22.28
CA GLU A 106 1.19 -8.13 -21.41
C GLU A 106 2.31 -7.25 -21.97
N VAL A 107 2.43 -7.19 -23.30
CA VAL A 107 3.40 -6.34 -24.01
C VAL A 107 2.65 -5.44 -24.98
N VAL A 108 2.90 -4.14 -24.88
CA VAL A 108 2.30 -3.12 -25.76
C VAL A 108 3.43 -2.34 -26.44
N ASP A 109 3.47 -2.37 -27.76
CA ASP A 109 4.39 -1.55 -28.55
C ASP A 109 3.94 -0.08 -28.51
N LEU A 110 4.72 0.76 -27.83
CA LEU A 110 4.45 2.18 -27.72
C LEU A 110 5.12 2.95 -28.86
N LYS A 111 4.37 3.86 -29.50
CA LYS A 111 4.93 4.79 -30.47
C LYS A 111 5.37 6.08 -29.79
N VAL A 112 6.57 6.53 -30.15
CA VAL A 112 7.15 7.77 -29.61
C VAL A 112 6.23 8.94 -29.95
N GLY A 113 5.79 9.67 -28.93
CA GLY A 113 4.93 10.86 -29.05
C GLY A 113 3.43 10.59 -29.02
N GLU A 114 2.99 9.32 -29.01
CA GLU A 114 1.59 8.97 -28.80
C GLU A 114 1.30 8.79 -27.30
N ALA A 115 0.11 9.24 -26.87
CA ALA A 115 -0.34 9.03 -25.49
C ALA A 115 -0.69 7.55 -25.28
N PHE A 116 -0.28 7.01 -24.14
CA PHE A 116 -0.66 5.67 -23.69
C PHE A 116 -1.61 5.80 -22.50
N GLU A 117 -2.73 5.10 -22.56
CA GLU A 117 -3.77 5.13 -21.53
C GLU A 117 -3.92 3.74 -20.91
N ILE A 118 -3.97 3.71 -19.59
CA ILE A 118 -4.40 2.56 -18.80
C ILE A 118 -5.72 2.95 -18.15
N SER A 119 -6.77 2.16 -18.37
CA SER A 119 -8.08 2.39 -17.80
C SER A 119 -8.53 1.20 -16.96
N VAL A 120 -9.21 1.49 -15.87
CA VAL A 120 -9.73 0.49 -14.93
C VAL A 120 -11.16 0.88 -14.55
N ASP A 121 -12.11 0.00 -14.86
CA ASP A 121 -13.50 0.14 -14.42
C ASP A 121 -13.61 -0.45 -13.02
N VAL A 122 -14.14 0.33 -12.08
CA VAL A 122 -14.34 -0.05 -10.68
C VAL A 122 -15.81 -0.01 -10.28
N ASP A 123 -16.22 -0.95 -9.44
CA ASP A 123 -17.52 -0.98 -8.79
C ASP A 123 -17.33 -0.93 -7.27
N GLY A 124 -18.23 -0.26 -6.55
CA GLY A 124 -18.15 -0.04 -5.10
C GLY A 124 -18.20 1.43 -4.68
N LYS A 125 -18.39 1.66 -3.37
CA LYS A 125 -18.55 3.02 -2.79
C LYS A 125 -17.22 3.66 -2.35
N GLU A 126 -16.12 2.90 -2.30
CA GLU A 126 -14.80 3.41 -1.97
C GLU A 126 -14.02 3.87 -3.21
N ALA A 127 -13.24 4.95 -3.09
CA ALA A 127 -12.35 5.38 -4.17
C ALA A 127 -11.10 4.49 -4.23
N PRO A 128 -10.74 3.89 -5.39
CA PRO A 128 -9.52 3.11 -5.51
C PRO A 128 -8.28 4.00 -5.37
N LYS A 129 -7.24 3.47 -4.73
CA LYS A 129 -5.89 4.04 -4.80
C LYS A 129 -5.15 3.41 -5.97
N VAL A 130 -5.00 4.16 -7.06
CA VAL A 130 -4.26 3.70 -8.25
C VAL A 130 -2.81 4.17 -8.16
N GLN A 131 -1.86 3.27 -8.40
CA GLN A 131 -0.44 3.59 -8.57
C GLN A 131 0.06 2.96 -9.86
N LEU A 132 0.65 3.78 -10.72
CA LEU A 132 1.34 3.31 -11.92
C LEU A 132 2.84 3.33 -11.64
N THR A 133 3.49 2.16 -11.70
CA THR A 133 4.95 2.07 -11.68
C THR A 133 5.47 1.88 -13.10
N LYS A 134 6.61 2.50 -13.38
CA LYS A 134 7.40 2.24 -14.57
C LYS A 134 8.63 1.55 -14.07
N ASP A 135 8.85 0.30 -14.45
CA ASP A 135 10.04 -0.46 -14.09
C ASP A 135 10.67 -0.99 -15.38
N ALA A 136 12.00 -1.07 -15.41
CA ALA A 136 12.71 -1.70 -16.52
C ALA A 136 13.80 -2.61 -15.95
N PRO A 137 13.84 -3.89 -16.37
CA PRO A 137 14.77 -4.86 -15.84
C PRO A 137 16.20 -4.43 -16.12
N LEU A 138 17.12 -4.81 -15.23
CA LEU A 138 18.53 -4.53 -15.41
C LEU A 138 19.09 -5.32 -16.61
N SER A 139 19.52 -4.61 -17.64
CA SER A 139 20.11 -5.18 -18.85
C SER A 139 21.49 -4.58 -19.10
N VAL A 140 22.54 -5.42 -19.06
CA VAL A 140 23.91 -5.00 -19.39
C VAL A 140 24.10 -5.09 -20.90
N SER A 141 24.25 -3.95 -21.56
CA SER A 141 24.43 -3.85 -23.02
C SER A 141 25.89 -3.76 -23.44
N GLN A 142 26.78 -3.24 -22.59
CA GLN A 142 28.23 -3.31 -22.77
C GLN A 142 28.87 -3.90 -21.50
N PRO A 143 29.29 -5.17 -21.52
CA PRO A 143 29.94 -5.81 -20.38
C PRO A 143 31.35 -5.25 -20.16
N LEU A 144 31.91 -5.51 -18.97
CA LEU A 144 33.32 -5.22 -18.71
C LEU A 144 34.22 -6.13 -19.54
N THR A 145 35.38 -5.60 -19.92
CA THR A 145 36.42 -6.33 -20.66
C THR A 145 37.78 -5.96 -20.11
N ASP A 146 38.70 -6.93 -20.07
CA ASP A 146 40.09 -6.72 -19.67
C ASP A 146 40.75 -5.61 -20.51
N ILE A 147 41.57 -4.79 -19.88
CA ILE A 147 42.33 -3.73 -20.55
C ILE A 147 43.83 -3.89 -20.30
N ASN A 148 44.63 -3.63 -21.34
CA ASN A 148 46.09 -3.54 -21.22
C ASN A 148 46.50 -2.08 -21.32
N VAL A 149 47.24 -1.58 -20.33
CA VAL A 149 47.62 -0.17 -20.21
C VAL A 149 49.13 -0.05 -20.04
N LEU A 150 49.74 0.92 -20.71
CA LEU A 150 51.16 1.21 -20.53
C LEU A 150 51.41 1.87 -19.17
N LEU A 151 52.54 1.53 -18.54
CA LEU A 151 52.88 2.04 -17.21
C LEU A 151 52.89 3.57 -17.19
N GLY A 152 52.18 4.13 -16.21
CA GLY A 152 51.99 5.56 -16.02
C GLY A 152 50.87 6.20 -16.83
N GLN A 153 50.24 5.48 -17.78
CA GLN A 153 49.07 5.96 -18.51
C GLN A 153 47.77 5.66 -17.75
N PRO A 154 46.69 6.40 -18.04
CA PRO A 154 45.38 6.09 -17.47
C PRO A 154 44.73 4.87 -18.16
N GLY A 155 44.09 4.03 -17.36
CA GLY A 155 43.22 2.92 -17.82
C GLY A 155 41.77 3.21 -17.50
N THR A 156 40.83 2.95 -18.42
CA THR A 156 39.40 3.17 -18.19
C THR A 156 38.57 1.94 -18.52
N PHE A 157 37.80 1.49 -17.54
CA PHE A 157 36.74 0.50 -17.71
C PHE A 157 35.42 1.22 -17.98
N ASN A 158 34.66 0.75 -18.97
CA ASN A 158 33.33 1.25 -19.28
C ASN A 158 32.32 0.11 -19.23
N LEU A 159 31.21 0.37 -18.57
CA LEU A 159 30.05 -0.51 -18.45
C LEU A 159 28.83 0.27 -18.93
N THR A 160 28.04 -0.31 -19.83
CA THR A 160 26.75 0.26 -20.21
C THR A 160 25.64 -0.68 -19.79
N CYS A 161 24.68 -0.17 -19.01
CA CYS A 161 23.49 -0.93 -18.63
C CYS A 161 22.24 -0.06 -18.53
N ASP A 162 21.13 -0.62 -19.00
CA ASP A 162 19.81 -0.01 -19.00
C ASP A 162 18.98 -0.64 -17.88
N ALA A 163 18.44 0.20 -16.99
CA ALA A 163 17.52 -0.21 -15.94
C ALA A 163 16.68 0.98 -15.49
N PHE A 164 15.49 0.72 -14.96
CA PHE A 164 14.71 1.70 -14.22
C PHE A 164 14.17 1.06 -12.94
N PRO A 165 14.44 1.63 -11.75
CA PRO A 165 15.19 2.87 -11.48
C PRO A 165 16.65 2.86 -11.95
N THR A 166 17.30 4.03 -12.04
CA THR A 166 18.70 4.14 -12.48
C THR A 166 19.61 3.33 -11.53
N PRO A 167 20.46 2.43 -12.05
CA PRO A 167 21.24 1.55 -11.19
C PRO A 167 22.39 2.30 -10.51
N LYS A 168 22.72 1.87 -9.30
CA LYS A 168 23.94 2.24 -8.60
C LYS A 168 25.04 1.24 -8.95
N VAL A 169 26.17 1.73 -9.45
CA VAL A 169 27.36 0.91 -9.73
C VAL A 169 28.42 1.15 -8.67
N THR A 170 28.87 0.06 -8.03
CA THR A 170 29.93 0.07 -7.01
C THR A 170 31.12 -0.73 -7.54
N TRP A 171 32.30 -0.11 -7.54
CA TRP A 171 33.51 -0.70 -8.11
C TRP A 171 34.38 -1.34 -7.03
N PHE A 172 35.06 -2.42 -7.38
CA PHE A 172 35.99 -3.14 -6.51
C PHE A 172 37.29 -3.45 -7.24
N PHE A 173 38.39 -3.45 -6.49
CA PHE A 173 39.69 -3.98 -6.92
C PHE A 173 40.15 -5.02 -5.91
N ASN A 174 40.38 -6.26 -6.35
CA ASN A 174 40.76 -7.37 -5.47
C ASN A 174 39.91 -7.42 -4.18
N ASP A 175 38.59 -7.38 -4.35
CA ASP A 175 37.57 -7.41 -3.29
C ASP A 175 37.49 -6.17 -2.38
N THR A 176 38.31 -5.15 -2.63
CA THR A 176 38.25 -3.88 -1.90
C THR A 176 37.44 -2.85 -2.67
N GLU A 177 36.41 -2.28 -2.03
CA GLU A 177 35.58 -1.23 -2.63
C GLU A 177 36.42 0.00 -2.99
N LEU A 178 36.30 0.44 -4.24
CA LEU A 178 36.92 1.65 -4.75
C LEU A 178 36.00 2.86 -4.57
N LYS A 179 36.60 3.98 -4.19
CA LYS A 179 35.92 5.28 -4.08
C LYS A 179 36.67 6.33 -4.90
N ASN A 180 35.95 7.39 -5.25
CA ASN A 180 36.55 8.55 -5.91
C ASN A 180 37.74 9.09 -5.10
N SER A 181 38.88 9.24 -5.77
CA SER A 181 40.16 9.66 -5.20
C SER A 181 41.03 10.31 -6.28
N SER A 182 42.26 10.72 -5.94
CA SER A 182 43.22 11.17 -6.95
C SER A 182 43.69 10.05 -7.89
N LYS A 183 43.65 8.79 -7.44
CA LYS A 183 44.03 7.60 -8.21
C LYS A 183 42.86 7.07 -9.06
N HIS A 184 41.66 7.01 -8.48
CA HIS A 184 40.47 6.42 -9.09
C HIS A 184 39.41 7.47 -9.35
N LYS A 185 38.93 7.56 -10.59
CA LYS A 185 37.82 8.43 -11.01
C LYS A 185 36.66 7.56 -11.46
N ILE A 186 35.55 7.63 -10.74
CA ILE A 186 34.29 6.93 -10.97
C ILE A 186 33.27 7.95 -11.44
N GLU A 187 32.70 7.70 -12.62
CA GLU A 187 31.74 8.59 -13.27
C GLU A 187 30.51 7.80 -13.74
N SER A 188 29.35 8.45 -13.72
CA SER A 188 28.13 7.95 -14.31
C SER A 188 27.50 9.02 -15.21
N LYS A 189 27.20 8.64 -16.44
CA LYS A 189 26.53 9.51 -17.41
C LYS A 189 25.45 8.71 -18.14
N GLN A 190 24.20 9.00 -17.83
CA GLN A 190 23.04 8.27 -18.34
C GLN A 190 23.14 6.77 -18.00
N ASN A 191 23.30 5.91 -19.00
CA ASN A 191 23.43 4.45 -18.85
C ASN A 191 24.90 3.97 -18.89
N VAL A 192 25.87 4.88 -19.02
CA VAL A 192 27.30 4.57 -19.05
C VAL A 192 27.93 4.84 -17.68
N PHE A 193 28.64 3.85 -17.15
CA PHE A 193 29.36 3.88 -15.89
C PHE A 193 30.84 3.60 -16.14
N SER A 194 31.71 4.45 -15.62
CA SER A 194 33.14 4.39 -15.90
C SER A 194 33.98 4.39 -14.64
N LEU A 195 35.04 3.61 -14.63
CA LEU A 195 36.13 3.67 -13.67
C LEU A 195 37.44 3.94 -14.42
N THR A 196 38.06 5.09 -14.14
CA THR A 196 39.39 5.44 -14.64
C THR A 196 40.42 5.36 -13.53
N VAL A 197 41.49 4.61 -13.75
CA VAL A 197 42.72 4.61 -12.94
C VAL A 197 43.69 5.59 -13.60
N ASN A 198 43.95 6.75 -12.99
CA ASN A 198 44.61 7.89 -13.66
C ASN A 198 46.08 7.66 -14.04
N LYS A 199 46.79 6.83 -13.27
CA LYS A 199 48.21 6.52 -13.48
C LYS A 199 48.46 5.05 -13.12
N CYS A 200 48.33 4.15 -14.09
CA CYS A 200 48.47 2.72 -13.86
C CYS A 200 49.91 2.32 -13.51
N ASP A 201 50.11 1.60 -12.41
CA ASP A 201 51.38 1.03 -11.96
C ASP A 201 51.24 -0.47 -11.62
N HIS A 202 52.34 -1.12 -11.24
CA HIS A 202 52.35 -2.57 -10.97
C HIS A 202 51.31 -2.98 -9.89
N PRO A 203 51.12 -2.24 -8.79
CA PRO A 203 50.06 -2.51 -7.81
C PRO A 203 48.62 -2.48 -8.32
N ASP A 204 48.34 -1.82 -9.45
CA ASP A 204 46.99 -1.73 -10.01
C ASP A 204 46.61 -2.93 -10.88
N VAL A 205 47.55 -3.86 -11.10
CA VAL A 205 47.30 -5.10 -11.84
C VAL A 205 46.52 -6.06 -10.95
N GLY A 206 45.33 -6.45 -11.42
CA GLY A 206 44.45 -7.34 -10.69
C GLY A 206 43.06 -7.32 -11.28
N THR A 207 42.10 -7.84 -10.50
CA THR A 207 40.73 -8.02 -10.95
C THR A 207 39.87 -6.84 -10.52
N TYR A 208 39.18 -6.25 -11.48
CA TYR A 208 38.21 -5.18 -11.27
C TYR A 208 36.80 -5.73 -11.39
N ARG A 209 35.93 -5.37 -10.44
CA ARG A 209 34.52 -5.77 -10.44
C ARG A 209 33.60 -4.58 -10.35
N ALA A 210 32.49 -4.62 -11.08
CA ALA A 210 31.38 -3.68 -10.96
C ALA A 210 30.14 -4.41 -10.45
N HIS A 211 29.66 -4.02 -9.28
CA HIS A 211 28.38 -4.47 -8.72
C HIS A 211 27.30 -3.45 -9.06
N ILE A 212 26.23 -3.89 -9.71
CA ILE A 212 25.17 -3.07 -10.29
C ILE A 212 23.86 -3.42 -9.59
N ASP A 213 23.21 -2.43 -8.98
CA ASP A 213 22.00 -2.61 -8.15
C ASP A 213 21.00 -1.48 -8.43
N ASN A 214 19.79 -1.79 -8.88
CA ASN A 214 18.71 -0.80 -9.07
C ASN A 214 17.64 -0.82 -7.97
N GLY A 215 17.83 -1.62 -6.91
CA GLY A 215 16.86 -1.84 -5.84
C GLY A 215 15.80 -2.91 -6.13
N ILE A 216 15.69 -3.38 -7.37
CA ILE A 216 14.80 -4.46 -7.83
C ILE A 216 15.67 -5.69 -8.19
N ASP A 217 16.64 -5.48 -9.09
CA ASP A 217 17.55 -6.48 -9.63
C ASP A 217 19.01 -6.13 -9.29
N LYS A 218 19.86 -7.16 -9.22
CA LYS A 218 21.31 -7.01 -9.00
C LYS A 218 22.10 -7.90 -9.94
N THR A 219 23.24 -7.42 -10.40
CA THR A 219 24.22 -8.22 -11.14
C THR A 219 25.63 -7.72 -10.92
N GLU A 220 26.62 -8.51 -11.31
CA GLU A 220 28.04 -8.15 -11.25
C GLU A 220 28.74 -8.42 -12.58
N GLN A 221 29.79 -7.65 -12.85
CA GLN A 221 30.68 -7.80 -14.00
C GLN A 221 32.13 -7.78 -13.50
N THR A 222 32.99 -8.54 -14.17
CA THR A 222 34.41 -8.71 -13.79
C THR A 222 35.29 -8.55 -15.03
N ALA A 223 36.44 -7.89 -14.87
CA ALA A 223 37.50 -7.73 -15.86
C ALA A 223 38.88 -7.66 -15.20
#